data_AF-A0AA95BU89-F1
#
_entry.id   AF-A0AA95BU89-F1
#
_cell.length_a   1.000
_cell.length_b   1.000
_cell.length_c   1.000
_cell.angle_alpha   90.00
_cell.angle_beta   90.00
_cell.angle_gamma   90.00
#
_symmetry.space_group_name_H-M   'P 1'
#
loop_
_entity.id
_entity.type
_entity.pdbx_description
1 polymer ?
#
loop_
_entity_poly.entity_id
_entity_poly.type
_entity_poly.pdbx_seq_one_letter_code
_entity_poly.pdbx_strand_id
1 'polypeptide(L)'
;MILTDRALKIKAEANNGERLKLHFDTGCSTAGLYYRYYEGHKSELDASGKREHITGGGFNIVVTKEILRLPSFRIKVGKVPVELKNLAVDTTNGDFQTSDDAGIIGMDMVNQFDCVTINLKEMFLKLE
;
A
#
# COMPACT_ATOMS: atom_id res chain seq x y z
N MET A 1 8.61 -11.81 -2.78
CA MET A 1 7.94 -12.89 -3.52
C MET A 1 6.59 -12.39 -3.95
N ILE A 2 6.27 -12.52 -5.24
CA ILE A 2 5.00 -12.06 -5.81
C ILE A 2 3.94 -13.17 -5.66
N LEU A 3 2.69 -12.80 -5.39
CA LEU A 3 1.54 -13.73 -5.41
C LEU A 3 0.54 -13.33 -6.51
N THR A 4 -0.25 -14.29 -6.98
CA THR A 4 -1.37 -14.06 -7.91
C THR A 4 -2.68 -14.64 -7.35
N ASP A 5 -3.69 -13.78 -7.20
CA ASP A 5 -5.09 -14.17 -6.92
C ASP A 5 -6.06 -13.19 -7.63
N ARG A 6 -5.97 -13.14 -8.96
CA ARG A 6 -6.61 -12.14 -9.85
C ARG A 6 -5.95 -10.75 -9.85
N ALA A 7 -4.96 -10.52 -9.00
CA ALA A 7 -4.13 -9.32 -8.96
C ALA A 7 -2.65 -9.67 -8.70
N LEU A 8 -1.74 -8.75 -9.05
CA LEU A 8 -0.33 -8.84 -8.70
C LEU A 8 -0.16 -8.36 -7.24
N LYS A 9 0.46 -9.18 -6.39
CA LYS A 9 0.65 -8.82 -4.97
C LYS A 9 2.10 -8.94 -4.56
N ILE A 10 2.55 -8.02 -3.72
CA ILE A 10 3.85 -8.12 -3.06
C ILE A 10 3.68 -8.48 -1.59
N LYS A 11 4.60 -9.32 -1.10
CA LYS A 11 4.80 -9.55 0.33
C LYS A 11 5.76 -8.52 0.88
N ALA A 12 5.38 -7.87 1.96
CA ALA A 12 6.24 -6.97 2.72
C ALA A 12 6.20 -7.29 4.22
N GLU A 13 7.11 -6.70 4.98
CA GLU A 13 7.16 -6.79 6.44
C GLU A 13 7.16 -5.37 7.02
N ALA A 14 6.23 -5.07 7.93
CA ALA A 14 6.22 -3.81 8.67
C ALA A 14 7.28 -3.80 9.78
N ASN A 15 7.56 -2.64 10.37
CA ASN A 15 8.59 -2.50 11.41
C ASN A 15 8.35 -3.37 12.66
N ASN A 16 7.08 -3.68 12.97
CA ASN A 16 6.68 -4.55 14.08
C ASN A 16 6.81 -6.06 13.74
N GLY A 17 7.29 -6.42 12.54
CA GLY A 17 7.40 -7.79 12.07
C GLY A 17 6.12 -8.35 11.44
N GLU A 18 5.04 -7.57 11.36
CA GLU A 18 3.80 -7.95 10.71
C GLU A 18 4.03 -8.19 9.20
N ARG A 19 3.47 -9.29 8.68
CA ARG A 19 3.54 -9.62 7.26
C ARG A 19 2.38 -8.99 6.52
N LEU A 20 2.70 -8.15 5.56
CA LEU A 20 1.74 -7.45 4.72
C LEU A 20 1.60 -8.13 3.35
N LYS A 21 0.38 -8.17 2.84
CA LYS A 21 0.08 -8.38 1.43
C LYS A 21 -0.43 -7.06 0.87
N LEU A 22 0.24 -6.56 -0.17
CA LEU A 22 -0.13 -5.31 -0.82
C LEU A 22 -0.43 -5.59 -2.29
N HIS A 23 -1.53 -5.05 -2.80
CA HIS A 23 -1.82 -5.03 -4.23
C HIS A 23 -0.75 -4.17 -4.90
N PHE A 24 0.01 -4.76 -5.80
CA PHE A 24 1.02 -4.06 -6.58
C PHE A 24 0.43 -3.62 -7.92
N ASP A 25 0.16 -2.32 -8.03
CA ASP A 25 -0.48 -1.70 -9.18
C ASP A 25 0.44 -0.62 -9.75
N THR A 26 1.07 -0.90 -10.90
CA THR A 26 1.93 0.06 -11.59
C THR A 26 1.16 1.21 -12.23
N GLY A 27 -0.19 1.11 -12.32
CA GLY A 27 -1.06 2.22 -12.70
C GLY A 27 -1.39 3.17 -11.53
N CYS A 28 -1.05 2.78 -10.29
CA CYS A 28 -1.32 3.58 -9.11
C CYS A 28 -0.12 4.49 -8.78
N SER A 29 -0.36 5.79 -8.60
CA SER A 29 0.70 6.77 -8.30
C SER A 29 1.16 6.75 -6.84
N THR A 30 0.33 6.25 -5.92
CA THR A 30 0.57 6.35 -4.47
C THR A 30 0.13 5.09 -3.75
N ALA A 31 0.92 4.63 -2.79
CA ALA A 31 0.52 3.59 -1.87
C ALA A 31 -0.57 4.08 -0.90
N GLY A 32 -1.27 3.13 -0.31
CA GLY A 32 -2.25 3.38 0.72
C GLY A 32 -2.62 2.11 1.47
N LEU A 33 -3.10 2.27 2.70
CA LEU A 33 -3.60 1.18 3.53
C LEU A 33 -5.13 1.18 3.52
N TYR A 34 -5.71 -0.01 3.45
CA TYR A 34 -7.15 -0.20 3.41
C TYR A 34 -7.76 -0.17 4.82
N TYR A 35 -9.08 0.01 4.86
CA TYR A 35 -9.85 0.13 6.11
C TYR A 35 -9.63 -1.05 7.05
N ARG A 36 -9.50 -2.28 6.52
CA ARG A 36 -9.26 -3.43 7.38
C ARG A 36 -7.91 -3.37 8.11
N TYR A 37 -6.88 -2.82 7.48
CA TYR A 37 -5.61 -2.58 8.17
C TYR A 37 -5.80 -1.54 9.28
N TYR A 38 -6.58 -0.50 9.00
CA TYR A 38 -6.97 0.49 9.99
C TYR A 38 -7.71 -0.11 11.18
N GLU A 39 -8.70 -0.98 10.96
CA GLU A 39 -9.45 -1.63 12.04
C GLU A 39 -8.53 -2.42 12.99
N GLY A 40 -7.56 -3.16 12.43
CA GLY A 40 -6.60 -3.93 13.21
C GLY A 40 -5.60 -3.08 14.02
N HIS A 41 -5.36 -1.84 13.60
CA HIS A 41 -4.33 -0.95 14.16
C HIS A 41 -4.88 0.41 14.61
N LYS A 42 -6.20 0.48 14.87
CA LYS A 42 -6.94 1.73 15.03
C LYS A 42 -6.32 2.69 16.04
N SER A 43 -5.98 2.20 17.23
CA SER A 43 -5.42 3.02 18.31
C SER A 43 -4.07 3.64 17.94
N GLU A 44 -3.20 2.90 17.26
CA GLU A 44 -1.88 3.39 16.82
C GLU A 44 -2.03 4.43 15.69
N LEU A 45 -2.90 4.15 14.74
CA LEU A 45 -3.13 5.00 13.57
C LEU A 45 -3.87 6.28 13.94
N ASP A 46 -4.87 6.22 14.82
CA ASP A 46 -5.58 7.42 15.32
C ASP A 46 -4.64 8.32 16.15
N ALA A 47 -3.62 7.76 16.81
CA ALA A 47 -2.66 8.53 17.61
C ALA A 47 -1.55 9.20 16.76
N SER A 48 -1.18 8.60 15.63
CA SER A 48 -0.04 9.05 14.80
C SER A 48 -0.46 9.75 13.50
N GLY A 49 -1.66 9.44 12.99
CA GLY A 49 -2.18 9.95 11.75
C GLY A 49 -2.91 11.28 11.88
N LYS A 50 -2.87 12.09 10.82
CA LYS A 50 -3.66 13.32 10.71
C LYS A 50 -4.93 13.06 9.89
N ARG A 51 -6.11 13.42 10.42
CA ARG A 51 -7.35 13.36 9.63
C ARG A 51 -7.35 14.43 8.54
N GLU A 52 -7.68 14.02 7.33
CA GLU A 52 -7.86 14.92 6.18
C GLU A 52 -8.81 14.32 5.15
N HIS A 53 -9.29 15.15 4.24
CA HIS A 53 -10.06 14.70 3.09
C HIS A 53 -9.15 14.68 1.87
N ILE A 54 -9.24 13.60 1.10
CA ILE A 54 -8.57 13.47 -0.19
C ILE A 54 -9.61 13.29 -1.28
N THR A 55 -9.30 13.83 -2.46
CA THR A 55 -10.02 13.50 -3.69
C THR A 55 -9.08 12.68 -4.55
N GLY A 56 -9.51 11.46 -4.87
CA GLY A 56 -8.77 10.51 -5.69
C GLY A 56 -9.73 9.74 -6.58
N GLY A 57 -9.20 8.91 -7.44
CA GLY A 57 -10.02 8.22 -8.42
C GLY A 57 -9.26 7.15 -9.15
N GLY A 58 -10.01 6.24 -9.76
CA GLY A 58 -9.52 5.25 -10.70
C GLY A 58 -10.20 5.44 -12.04
N PHE A 59 -10.09 4.44 -12.91
CA PHE A 59 -10.76 4.45 -14.20
C PHE A 59 -12.28 4.68 -14.03
N ASN A 60 -12.81 5.74 -14.65
CA ASN A 60 -14.21 6.18 -14.60
C ASN A 60 -14.78 6.55 -13.22
N ILE A 61 -13.95 6.77 -12.20
CA ILE A 61 -14.44 7.03 -10.84
C ILE A 61 -13.62 8.14 -10.20
N VAL A 62 -14.31 9.12 -9.59
CA VAL A 62 -13.73 10.12 -8.69
C VAL A 62 -14.48 10.06 -7.38
N VAL A 63 -13.76 10.02 -6.27
CA VAL A 63 -14.30 9.95 -4.93
C VAL A 63 -13.55 10.91 -4.00
N THR A 64 -14.30 11.62 -3.16
CA THR A 64 -13.75 12.33 -2.02
C THR A 64 -14.04 11.52 -0.76
N LYS A 65 -13.00 11.24 0.03
CA LYS A 65 -13.11 10.47 1.28
C LYS A 65 -12.25 11.07 2.38
N GLU A 66 -12.68 10.87 3.62
CA GLU A 66 -11.82 11.09 4.80
C GLU A 66 -10.81 9.95 4.91
N ILE A 67 -9.58 10.30 5.27
CA ILE A 67 -8.48 9.37 5.55
C ILE A 67 -7.74 9.79 6.81
N LEU A 68 -6.87 8.89 7.30
CA LEU A 68 -5.71 9.28 8.09
C LEU A 68 -4.48 9.37 7.20
N ARG A 69 -3.73 10.46 7.33
CA ARG A 69 -2.42 10.65 6.70
C ARG A 69 -1.32 10.31 7.68
N LEU A 70 -0.53 9.29 7.38
CA LEU A 70 0.71 9.01 8.10
C LEU A 70 1.86 9.78 7.45
N PRO A 71 2.77 10.41 8.22
CA PRO A 71 3.92 11.12 7.65
C PRO A 71 4.90 10.17 6.94
N SER A 72 5.08 8.97 7.50
CA SER A 72 5.95 7.91 6.97
C SER A 72 5.46 6.55 7.42
N PHE A 73 5.59 5.55 6.55
CA PHE A 73 5.35 4.15 6.84
C PHE A 73 6.49 3.33 6.23
N ARG A 74 7.22 2.60 7.07
CA ARG A 74 8.39 1.83 6.66
C ARG A 74 8.06 0.35 6.59
N ILE A 75 8.45 -0.24 5.48
CA ILE A 75 8.29 -1.67 5.22
C ILE A 75 9.59 -2.24 4.64
N LYS A 76 9.71 -3.56 4.65
CA LYS A 76 10.72 -4.28 3.88
C LYS A 76 10.05 -5.09 2.79
N VAL A 77 10.49 -4.90 1.54
CA VAL A 77 10.11 -5.75 0.42
C VAL A 77 11.25 -6.74 0.18
N GLY A 78 11.08 -7.97 0.65
CA GLY A 78 12.20 -8.90 0.77
C GLY A 78 13.23 -8.39 1.78
N LYS A 79 14.44 -8.07 1.33
CA LYS A 79 15.50 -7.48 2.17
C LYS A 79 15.65 -5.97 1.98
N VAL A 80 14.89 -5.39 1.05
CA VAL A 80 15.04 -3.98 0.65
C VAL A 80 14.12 -3.12 1.51
N PRO A 81 14.65 -2.14 2.26
CA PRO A 81 13.83 -1.19 2.99
C PRO A 81 13.14 -0.22 2.03
N VAL A 82 11.87 0.07 2.28
CA VAL A 82 11.06 1.04 1.53
C VAL A 82 10.40 1.98 2.54
N GLU A 83 10.48 3.28 2.29
CA GLU A 83 9.79 4.30 3.08
C GLU A 83 8.70 4.95 2.24
N LEU A 84 7.45 4.76 2.62
CA LEU A 84 6.28 5.36 1.99
C LEU A 84 5.91 6.63 2.75
N LYS A 85 6.13 7.79 2.13
CA LYS A 85 5.86 9.09 2.73
C LYS A 85 4.44 9.54 2.44
N ASN A 86 3.85 10.30 3.37
CA ASN A 86 2.49 10.81 3.23
C ASN A 86 1.51 9.68 2.88
N LEU A 87 1.54 8.56 3.62
CA LEU A 87 0.73 7.39 3.30
C LEU A 87 -0.74 7.62 3.68
N ALA A 88 -1.66 7.39 2.74
CA ALA A 88 -3.10 7.44 3.01
C ALA A 88 -3.56 6.15 3.68
N VAL A 89 -4.42 6.27 4.69
CA VAL A 89 -5.07 5.15 5.36
C VAL A 89 -6.58 5.37 5.35
N ASP A 90 -7.31 4.43 4.76
CA ASP A 90 -8.76 4.50 4.71
C ASP A 90 -9.37 4.30 6.11
N THR A 91 -10.24 5.22 6.53
CA THR A 91 -10.92 5.17 7.85
C THR A 91 -12.36 4.67 7.77
N THR A 92 -12.85 4.43 6.55
CA THR A 92 -14.19 3.90 6.26
C THR A 92 -14.09 2.74 5.29
N ASN A 93 -14.98 1.76 5.44
CA ASN A 93 -15.07 0.66 4.50
C ASN A 93 -15.56 1.18 3.15
N GLY A 94 -14.83 0.88 2.08
CA GLY A 94 -15.12 1.37 0.74
C GLY A 94 -15.21 0.23 -0.27
N ASP A 95 -15.89 0.48 -1.39
CA ASP A 95 -16.26 -0.54 -2.39
C ASP A 95 -15.06 -1.16 -3.15
N PHE A 96 -13.86 -0.55 -3.08
CA PHE A 96 -12.68 -0.97 -3.84
C PHE A 96 -11.73 -1.92 -3.09
N GLN A 97 -12.10 -2.37 -1.89
CA GLN A 97 -11.24 -3.23 -1.08
C GLN A 97 -11.37 -4.69 -1.53
N THR A 98 -10.36 -5.20 -2.24
CA THR A 98 -10.23 -6.64 -2.49
C THR A 98 -9.65 -7.33 -1.25
N SER A 99 -10.32 -8.38 -0.79
CA SER A 99 -9.88 -9.47 0.12
C SER A 99 -8.59 -9.27 0.94
N ASP A 100 -8.65 -9.41 2.27
CA ASP A 100 -7.55 -9.68 3.24
C ASP A 100 -6.20 -8.93 3.10
N ASP A 101 -6.07 -7.99 2.16
CA ASP A 101 -4.84 -7.28 1.86
C ASP A 101 -4.74 -6.03 2.74
N ALA A 102 -3.52 -5.67 3.09
CA ALA A 102 -3.27 -4.50 3.92
C ALA A 102 -3.49 -3.19 3.16
N GLY A 103 -3.32 -3.20 1.83
CA GLY A 103 -3.32 -1.98 1.04
C GLY A 103 -2.89 -2.18 -0.41
N ILE A 104 -2.55 -1.05 -1.04
CA ILE A 104 -2.02 -0.92 -2.40
C ILE A 104 -0.66 -0.26 -2.37
N ILE A 105 0.20 -0.59 -3.33
CA ILE A 105 1.51 0.02 -3.54
C ILE A 105 1.78 0.09 -5.03
N GLY A 106 2.44 1.15 -5.48
CA GLY A 106 2.60 1.41 -6.90
C GLY A 106 3.85 2.21 -7.21
N MET A 107 3.67 3.25 -8.02
CA MET A 107 4.78 4.01 -8.58
C MET A 107 5.57 4.81 -7.53
N ASP A 108 4.99 5.11 -6.37
CA ASP A 108 5.68 5.76 -5.27
C ASP A 108 6.79 4.91 -4.63
N MET A 109 6.67 3.58 -4.69
CA MET A 109 7.76 2.66 -4.39
C MET A 109 8.69 2.53 -5.58
N VAL A 110 8.15 2.30 -6.79
CA VAL A 110 8.95 2.04 -8.00
C VAL A 110 9.93 3.19 -8.28
N ASN A 111 9.48 4.43 -8.12
CA ASN A 111 10.27 5.63 -8.36
C ASN A 111 11.38 5.88 -7.31
N GLN A 112 11.52 5.02 -6.29
CA GLN A 112 12.62 5.09 -5.33
C GLN A 112 13.88 4.35 -5.80
N PHE A 113 13.77 3.59 -6.88
CA PHE A 113 14.81 2.69 -7.38
C PHE A 113 15.20 3.07 -8.81
N ASP A 114 16.47 2.88 -9.16
CA ASP A 114 16.98 3.15 -10.51
C ASP A 114 16.44 2.10 -11.50
N CYS A 115 16.26 0.86 -11.03
CA CYS A 115 15.71 -0.22 -11.83
C CYS A 115 14.78 -1.11 -11.00
N VAL A 116 13.61 -1.39 -11.56
CA VAL A 116 12.65 -2.35 -11.00
C VAL A 116 12.37 -3.44 -12.02
N THR A 117 12.71 -4.69 -11.68
CA THR A 117 12.38 -5.85 -12.51
C THR A 117 11.17 -6.58 -11.94
N ILE A 118 10.12 -6.67 -12.75
CA ILE A 118 8.94 -7.47 -12.47
C ILE A 118 9.00 -8.71 -13.35
N ASN A 119 9.30 -9.88 -12.77
CA ASN A 119 9.30 -11.13 -13.50
C ASN A 119 8.05 -11.95 -13.15
N LEU A 120 7.10 -11.98 -14.09
CA LEU A 120 5.83 -12.70 -13.96
C LEU A 120 5.94 -14.20 -14.26
N LYS A 121 7.05 -14.65 -14.86
CA LYS A 121 7.30 -16.08 -15.11
C LYS A 121 7.85 -16.76 -13.85
N GLU A 122 8.81 -16.11 -13.18
CA GLU A 122 9.49 -16.62 -11.99
C GLU A 122 8.92 -16.03 -10.69
N MET A 123 7.92 -15.15 -10.79
CA MET A 123 7.17 -14.59 -9.66
C MET A 123 8.05 -13.82 -8.65
N PHE A 124 8.96 -13.00 -9.16
CA PHE A 124 9.80 -12.14 -8.33
C PHE A 124 9.73 -10.67 -8.73
N LEU A 125 10.00 -9.83 -7.72
CA LEU A 125 10.25 -8.41 -7.85
C LEU A 125 11.70 -8.18 -7.40
N LYS A 126 12.47 -7.44 -8.19
CA LYS A 126 13.82 -6.99 -7.84
C LYS A 126 13.85 -5.47 -7.88
N LEU A 127 14.43 -4.87 -6.85
CA LEU A 127 14.55 -3.43 -6.64
C LEU A 127 16.06 -3.12 -6.56
N GLU A 128 16.55 -2.23 -7.43
CA GLU A 128 17.96 -1.86 -7.56
C GLU A 128 18.15 -0.35 -7.53
#